data_AF-A0A1S3INF3-F1
#
_entry.id   AF-A0A1S3INF3-F1
#
_cell.length_a   1.000
_cell.length_b   1.000
_cell.length_c   1.000
_cell.angle_alpha   90.00
_cell.angle_beta   90.00
_cell.angle_gamma   90.00
#
_symmetry.space_group_name_H-M   'P 1'
#
loop_
_entity.id
_entity.type
_entity.pdbx_description
1 polymer ?
#
loop_
_entity_poly.entity_id
_entity_poly.type
_entity_poly.pdbx_seq_one_letter_code
_entity_poly.pdbx_strand_id
1 'polypeptide(L)'
;MTSKFLCSKCGFCINYDYFGNKPPGADTLLLLEEAYIMNDPFAENRRGKFIILGSHCSVCSKSVCIAQGCSIFYTKRFCIDCVIKNLSEFPTEVQEEAQKRVQNG
;
A
#
# COMPACT_ATOMS: atom_id res chain seq x y z
N MET A 1 3.32 -17.56 15.07
CA MET A 1 4.33 -16.54 14.74
C MET A 1 3.59 -15.35 14.15
N THR A 2 3.67 -14.17 14.74
CA THR A 2 3.01 -12.97 14.18
C THR A 2 3.88 -12.39 13.07
N SER A 3 3.36 -12.39 11.84
CA SER A 3 4.06 -11.79 10.70
C SER A 3 4.04 -10.26 10.80
N LYS A 4 5.17 -9.61 10.47
CA LYS A 4 5.32 -8.16 10.55
C LYS A 4 5.44 -7.53 9.17
N PHE A 5 4.72 -6.45 8.97
CA PHE A 5 4.88 -5.55 7.86
C PHE A 5 5.85 -4.45 8.27
N LEU A 6 6.82 -4.13 7.41
CA LEU A 6 7.78 -3.04 7.59
C LEU A 6 7.81 -2.18 6.31
N CYS A 7 7.50 -0.89 6.43
CA CYS A 7 7.67 0.04 5.34
C CYS A 7 9.15 0.37 5.15
N SER A 8 9.70 0.08 3.97
CA SER A 8 11.10 0.34 3.63
C SER A 8 11.46 1.83 3.52
N LYS A 9 10.46 2.74 3.50
CA LYS A 9 10.70 4.19 3.41
C LYS A 9 10.64 4.88 4.77
N CYS A 10 9.52 4.77 5.49
CA CYS A 10 9.33 5.47 6.77
C CYS A 10 9.61 4.62 8.02
N GLY A 11 9.94 3.34 7.87
CA GLY A 11 10.19 2.44 8.99
C GLY A 11 8.93 2.03 9.77
N PHE A 12 7.73 2.44 9.35
CA PHE A 12 6.47 2.02 9.97
C PHE A 12 6.39 0.49 10.01
N CYS A 13 6.21 -0.05 11.22
CA CYS A 13 6.22 -1.49 11.47
C CYS A 13 4.99 -1.89 12.30
N ILE A 14 4.25 -2.89 11.84
CA ILE A 14 3.07 -3.41 12.55
C ILE A 14 2.86 -4.89 12.21
N ASN A 15 2.14 -5.63 13.05
CA ASN A 15 1.70 -6.98 12.70
C ASN A 15 0.65 -6.92 11.57
N TYR A 16 0.65 -7.92 10.70
CA TYR A 16 -0.40 -8.12 9.70
C TYR A 16 -0.96 -9.55 9.81
N ASP A 17 -2.21 -9.71 9.37
CA ASP A 17 -2.94 -10.98 9.45
C ASP A 17 -2.89 -11.76 8.14
N TYR A 18 -2.80 -11.07 6.99
CA TYR A 18 -2.81 -11.68 5.66
C TYR A 18 -2.01 -10.86 4.64
N PHE A 19 -1.37 -11.55 3.68
CA PHE A 19 -0.81 -10.93 2.48
C PHE A 19 -1.41 -11.59 1.23
N GLY A 20 -1.98 -10.79 0.34
CA GLY A 20 -2.58 -11.25 -0.91
C GLY A 20 -3.68 -10.32 -1.40
N ASN A 21 -4.38 -10.71 -2.46
CA ASN A 21 -5.42 -9.89 -3.10
C ASN A 21 -6.86 -10.34 -2.81
N LYS A 22 -7.05 -11.45 -2.08
CA LYS A 22 -8.34 -11.99 -1.64
C LYS A 22 -8.43 -11.97 -0.11
N PRO A 23 -8.82 -10.83 0.50
CA PRO A 23 -8.86 -10.69 1.94
C PRO A 23 -9.81 -11.75 2.56
N PRO A 24 -9.38 -12.48 3.60
CA PRO A 24 -10.22 -13.48 4.25
C PRO A 24 -11.56 -12.89 4.74
N GLY A 25 -12.67 -13.55 4.41
CA GLY A 25 -14.02 -13.12 4.80
C GLY A 25 -14.63 -12.00 3.95
N ALA A 26 -13.92 -11.51 2.93
CA ALA A 26 -14.42 -10.57 1.92
C ALA A 26 -14.72 -11.30 0.59
N ASP A 27 -15.62 -12.27 0.63
CA ASP A 27 -15.81 -13.29 -0.43
C ASP A 27 -16.18 -12.70 -1.81
N THR A 28 -16.74 -11.49 -1.86
CA THR A 28 -17.15 -10.78 -3.08
C THR A 28 -16.18 -9.69 -3.52
N LEU A 29 -15.08 -9.47 -2.80
CA LEU A 29 -14.14 -8.39 -3.05
C LEU A 29 -12.77 -8.93 -3.47
N LEU A 30 -12.23 -8.39 -4.56
CA LEU A 30 -10.88 -8.65 -5.04
C LEU A 30 -10.10 -7.34 -5.07
N LEU A 31 -8.94 -7.31 -4.42
CA LEU A 31 -8.04 -6.16 -4.50
C LEU A 31 -7.29 -6.18 -5.84
N LEU A 32 -7.01 -5.01 -6.38
CA LEU A 32 -6.23 -4.84 -7.61
C LEU A 32 -4.72 -5.13 -7.40
N GLU A 33 -4.28 -5.25 -6.15
CA GLU A 33 -2.93 -5.61 -5.77
C GLU A 33 -2.92 -6.61 -4.62
N GLU A 34 -1.83 -7.38 -4.50
CA GLU A 34 -1.56 -8.09 -3.26
C GLU A 34 -1.17 -7.07 -2.18
N ALA A 35 -1.83 -7.12 -1.03
CA ALA A 35 -1.63 -6.15 0.02
C ALA A 35 -1.37 -6.82 1.37
N TYR A 36 -0.64 -6.11 2.23
CA TYR A 36 -0.54 -6.44 3.64
C TYR A 36 -1.82 -5.95 4.33
N ILE A 37 -2.52 -6.87 4.99
CA ILE A 37 -3.85 -6.65 5.54
C ILE A 37 -3.86 -7.02 7.02
N MET A 38 -4.51 -6.19 7.82
CA MET A 38 -4.92 -6.54 9.18
C MET A 38 -6.44 -6.46 9.30
N ASN A 39 -7.01 -7.27 10.20
CA ASN A 39 -8.41 -7.13 10.58
C ASN A 39 -8.63 -5.76 11.22
N ASP A 40 -9.76 -5.14 10.92
CA ASP A 40 -10.13 -3.87 11.56
C ASP A 40 -10.36 -4.10 13.07
N PRO A 41 -9.53 -3.52 13.96
CA PRO A 41 -9.68 -3.74 15.39
C PRO A 41 -10.88 -2.98 15.99
N PHE A 42 -11.49 -2.07 15.23
CA PHE A 42 -12.62 -1.25 15.65
C PHE A 42 -13.95 -1.72 15.06
N ALA A 43 -13.95 -2.74 14.19
CA ALA A 43 -15.17 -3.29 13.62
C ALA A 43 -15.91 -4.19 14.62
N GLU A 44 -17.20 -3.91 14.85
CA GLU A 44 -18.10 -4.73 15.68
C GLU A 44 -18.22 -6.17 15.16
N ASN A 45 -18.11 -6.36 13.83
CA ASN A 45 -18.00 -7.65 13.16
C ASN A 45 -16.75 -7.66 12.25
N ARG A 46 -15.84 -8.61 12.46
CA ARG A 46 -14.58 -8.72 11.72
C ARG A 46 -14.72 -9.28 10.30
N ARG A 47 -15.86 -9.90 9.96
CA ARG A 47 -16.03 -10.52 8.64
C ARG A 47 -16.00 -9.48 7.53
N GLY A 48 -15.01 -9.56 6.66
CA GLY A 48 -14.85 -8.66 5.51
C GLY A 48 -14.49 -7.22 5.88
N LYS A 49 -14.11 -6.95 7.14
CA LYS A 49 -13.68 -5.64 7.63
C LYS A 49 -12.18 -5.68 7.92
N PHE A 50 -11.43 -4.99 7.09
CA PHE A 50 -9.98 -5.04 7.12
C PHE A 50 -9.36 -3.71 6.72
N ILE A 51 -8.11 -3.52 7.13
CA ILE A 51 -7.31 -2.34 6.85
C ILE A 51 -6.14 -2.75 5.97
N ILE A 52 -5.93 -2.02 4.88
CA ILE A 52 -4.76 -2.17 4.02
C ILE A 52 -3.60 -1.35 4.60
N LEU A 53 -2.50 -2.02 4.92
CA LEU A 53 -1.31 -1.41 5.50
C LEU A 53 -0.34 -0.89 4.44
N GLY A 54 -0.24 -1.61 3.32
CA GLY A 54 0.70 -1.35 2.25
C GLY A 54 0.80 -2.51 1.27
N SER A 55 1.75 -2.42 0.34
CA SER A 55 2.05 -3.45 -0.66
C SER A 55 3.53 -3.37 -1.06
N HIS A 56 3.96 -4.21 -1.99
CA HIS A 56 5.26 -4.10 -2.64
C HIS A 56 5.21 -3.05 -3.75
N CYS A 57 6.25 -2.24 -3.86
CA CYS A 57 6.43 -1.37 -5.01
C CYS A 57 6.58 -2.20 -6.29
N SER A 58 5.80 -1.88 -7.33
CA SER A 58 5.81 -2.62 -8.60
C SER A 58 7.07 -2.46 -9.45
N VAL A 59 8.00 -1.60 -9.04
CA VAL A 59 9.28 -1.37 -9.73
C VAL A 59 10.45 -2.01 -8.97
N CYS A 60 10.55 -1.75 -7.66
CA CYS A 60 11.69 -2.22 -6.85
C CYS A 60 11.36 -3.33 -5.85
N SER A 61 10.11 -3.79 -5.80
CA SER A 61 9.60 -4.84 -4.91
C SER A 61 9.72 -4.56 -3.40
N LYS A 62 10.24 -3.40 -2.98
CA LYS A 62 10.28 -3.00 -1.56
C LYS A 62 8.87 -2.83 -1.01
N SER A 63 8.65 -3.30 0.21
CA SER A 63 7.42 -3.07 0.97
C SER A 63 7.27 -1.58 1.32
N VAL A 64 6.12 -1.00 1.00
CA VAL A 64 5.81 0.42 1.29
C VAL A 64 4.38 0.59 1.78
N CYS A 65 4.19 1.44 2.80
CA CYS A 65 2.88 1.67 3.40
C CYS A 65 2.01 2.60 2.55
N ILE A 66 0.72 2.67 2.88
CA ILE A 66 -0.25 3.52 2.18
C ILE A 66 -0.07 5.03 2.38
N ALA A 67 0.81 5.45 3.29
CA ALA A 67 1.02 6.86 3.59
C ALA A 67 1.48 7.62 2.33
N GLN A 68 0.99 8.85 2.16
CA GLN A 68 1.19 9.61 0.92
C GLN A 68 2.66 9.87 0.61
N GLY A 69 3.48 10.12 1.64
CA GLY A 69 4.93 10.26 1.51
C GLY A 69 5.68 8.97 1.20
N CYS A 70 5.03 7.80 1.25
CA CYS A 70 5.65 6.50 1.00
C CYS A 70 5.31 5.89 -0.35
N SER A 71 4.04 5.97 -0.76
CA SER A 71 3.60 5.34 -2.01
C SER A 71 2.39 6.00 -2.65
N ILE A 72 2.25 5.79 -3.95
CA ILE A 72 1.05 6.09 -4.74
C ILE A 72 0.46 4.76 -5.22
N PHE A 73 -0.86 4.64 -5.14
CA PHE A 73 -1.61 3.56 -5.78
C PHE A 73 -2.30 4.11 -7.04
N TYR A 74 -2.11 3.42 -8.16
CA TYR A 74 -2.83 3.69 -9.41
C TYR A 74 -3.56 2.41 -9.86
N THR A 75 -2.94 1.59 -10.71
CA THR A 75 -3.37 0.20 -10.96
C THR A 75 -2.66 -0.80 -10.04
N LYS A 76 -1.51 -0.39 -9.51
CA LYS A 76 -0.66 -1.08 -8.53
C LYS A 76 0.04 -0.01 -7.67
N ARG A 77 0.71 -0.42 -6.59
CA ARG A 77 1.48 0.48 -5.73
C ARG A 77 2.90 0.70 -6.21
N PHE A 78 3.35 1.95 -6.11
CA PHE A 78 4.70 2.40 -6.43
C PHE A 78 5.23 3.23 -5.26
N CYS A 79 6.46 2.96 -4.82
CA CYS A 79 7.09 3.84 -3.84
C CYS A 79 7.37 5.21 -4.46
N ILE A 80 7.32 6.27 -3.66
CA ILE A 80 7.48 7.63 -4.20
C ILE A 80 8.82 7.80 -4.93
N ASP A 81 9.89 7.12 -4.47
CA ASP A 81 11.22 7.18 -5.09
C ASP A 81 11.20 6.60 -6.51
N CYS A 82 10.45 5.50 -6.73
CA CYS A 82 10.27 4.93 -8.06
C CYS A 82 9.35 5.79 -8.93
N VAL A 83 8.35 6.46 -8.35
CA VAL A 83 7.51 7.39 -9.11
C VAL A 83 8.35 8.57 -9.62
N ILE A 84 9.13 9.21 -8.75
CA ILE A 84 9.96 10.34 -9.14
C ILE A 84 11.05 9.95 -10.15
N LYS A 85 11.69 8.79 -9.96
CA LYS A 85 12.71 8.29 -10.90
C LYS A 85 12.16 8.02 -12.30
N ASN A 86 10.89 7.63 -12.42
CA ASN A 86 10.25 7.24 -13.68
C ASN A 86 9.06 8.16 -14.02
N LEU A 87 9.10 9.43 -13.60
CA LEU A 87 7.94 10.32 -13.61
C LEU A 87 7.28 10.43 -14.99
N SER A 88 8.09 10.49 -16.05
CA SER A 88 7.62 10.58 -17.44
C SER A 88 6.84 9.37 -17.95
N GLU A 89 7.02 8.20 -17.32
CA GLU A 89 6.34 6.95 -17.69
C GLU A 89 4.93 6.84 -17.08
N PHE A 90 4.61 7.72 -16.13
CA PHE A 90 3.31 7.73 -15.47
C PHE A 90 2.32 8.66 -16.18
N PRO A 91 1.00 8.39 -16.10
CA PRO A 91 -0.03 9.32 -16.54
C PRO A 91 0.07 10.67 -15.83
N THR A 92 -0.37 11.75 -16.50
CA THR A 92 -0.28 13.14 -16.01
C THR A 92 -0.84 13.30 -14.60
N GLU A 93 -1.92 12.61 -14.26
CA GLU A 93 -2.56 12.68 -12.95
C GLU A 93 -1.63 12.18 -11.82
N VAL A 94 -0.86 11.13 -12.10
CA VAL A 94 0.14 10.60 -11.15
C VAL A 94 1.34 11.54 -11.06
N GLN A 95 1.72 12.19 -12.18
CA GLN A 95 2.81 13.17 -12.18
C GLN A 95 2.48 14.37 -11.29
N GLU A 96 1.28 14.94 -11.44
CA GLU A 96 0.80 16.06 -10.62
C GLU A 96 0.70 15.68 -9.14
N GLU A 97 0.20 14.49 -8.84
CA GLU A 97 0.09 13.98 -7.47
C GLU A 97 1.47 13.76 -6.83
N ALA A 98 2.43 13.24 -7.59
CA ALA A 98 3.80 13.05 -7.12
C ALA A 98 4.47 14.40 -6.79
N GLN A 99 4.25 15.43 -7.61
CA GLN A 99 4.79 16.77 -7.37
C GLN A 99 4.27 17.38 -6.06
N LYS A 100 2.97 17.24 -5.77
CA LYS A 100 2.37 17.71 -4.49
C LYS A 100 2.96 17.00 -3.27
N ARG A 101 3.35 15.74 -3.42
CA ARG A 101 3.89 14.92 -2.31
C ARG A 101 5.36 15.17 -2.04
N VAL A 102 6.14 15.55 -3.07
CA VAL A 102 7.55 15.94 -2.90
C VAL A 102 7.70 17.31 -2.24
N GLN A 103 6.73 18.21 -2.40
CA GLN A 103 6.77 19.56 -1.82
C GLN A 103 6.38 19.62 -0.34
N ASN A 104 5.82 18.54 0.23
CA ASN A 104 5.31 18.47 1.59
C ASN A 104 6.04 17.44 2.49
N GLY A 105 7.21 16.97 2.06
CA GLY A 105 8.01 15.94 2.73
C GLY A 105 9.35 16.46 3.25
#